data_AF-A0A0I9S9E8-F1
#
_entry.id   AF-A0A0I9S9E8-F1
#
_cell.length_a   1.000
_cell.length_b   1.000
_cell.length_c   1.000
_cell.angle_alpha   90.00
_cell.angle_beta   90.00
_cell.angle_gamma   90.00
#
_symmetry.space_group_name_H-M   'P 1'
#
loop_
_entity.id
_entity.type
_entity.pdbx_description
1 polymer ?
#
loop_
_entity_poly.entity_id
_entity_poly.type
_entity_poly.pdbx_seq_one_letter_code
_entity_poly.pdbx_strand_id
1 'polypeptide(L)'
;MLQSELLIRELKKVHISLFVVDEAHCISQWGYDFRPDYKKLNVVIENIGSPTVLALTATATKDVLRDIAESLNLENVTQHVYSIDRPNIAMEVQFVETIEEKKEALLEQVMYLQGPGIVY
;
A
#
# COMPACT_ATOMS: atom_id res chain seq x y z
N MET A 1 10.89 11.24 10.72
CA MET A 1 9.66 11.59 11.47
C MET A 1 9.40 10.60 12.61
N LEU A 2 9.50 9.28 12.39
CA LEU A 2 9.54 8.27 13.47
C LEU A 2 10.95 8.00 14.04
N GLN A 3 11.99 8.26 13.23
CA GLN A 3 13.39 8.02 13.57
C GLN A 3 13.99 9.11 14.48
N SER A 4 13.17 10.05 14.97
CA SER A 4 13.63 11.10 15.86
C SER A 4 14.08 10.50 17.19
N GLU A 5 15.30 10.83 17.64
CA GLU A 5 15.84 10.33 18.91
C GLU A 5 14.96 10.68 20.11
N LEU A 6 14.39 11.89 20.11
CA LEU A 6 13.46 12.33 21.16
C LEU A 6 12.22 11.45 21.20
N LEU A 7 11.62 11.16 20.03
CA LEU A 7 10.44 10.31 19.95
C LEU A 7 10.75 8.87 20.37
N ILE A 8 11.85 8.28 19.87
CA ILE A 8 12.28 6.93 20.24
C ILE A 8 12.51 6.84 21.75
N ARG A 9 13.11 7.87 22.37
CA ARG A 9 13.34 7.93 23.81
C ARG A 9 12.04 7.89 24.61
N GLU A 10 10.99 8.58 24.15
CA GLU A 10 9.68 8.54 24.82
C GLU A 10 8.96 7.21 24.55
N LEU A 11 9.04 6.67 23.33
CA LEU A 11 8.46 5.37 22.99
C LEU A 11 9.07 4.22 23.81
N LYS A 12 10.37 4.28 24.11
CA LYS A 12 11.06 3.32 24.99
C LYS A 12 10.51 3.27 26.43
N LYS A 13 9.78 4.31 26.88
CA LYS A 13 9.22 4.37 28.24
C LYS A 13 7.84 3.75 28.36
N VAL A 14 7.19 3.42 27.23
CA VAL A 14 5.86 2.83 27.21
C VAL A 14 5.92 1.39 26.72
N HIS A 15 5.04 0.54 27.24
CA HIS A 15 4.90 -0.82 26.72
C HIS A 15 4.10 -0.79 25.43
N ILE A 16 4.77 -1.07 24.30
CA ILE A 16 4.14 -1.16 22.99
C ILE A 16 3.76 -2.62 22.74
N SER A 17 2.46 -2.90 22.71
CA SER A 17 1.95 -4.26 22.46
C SER A 17 1.91 -4.59 20.97
N LEU A 18 1.68 -3.59 20.11
CA LEU A 18 1.52 -3.74 18.66
C LEU A 18 2.07 -2.53 17.91
N PHE A 19 2.83 -2.78 16.86
CA PHE A 19 3.32 -1.78 15.91
C PHE A 19 2.70 -2.05 14.53
N VAL A 20 1.90 -1.10 14.03
CA VAL A 20 1.18 -1.25 12.76
C VAL A 20 1.84 -0.41 11.67
N VAL A 21 2.16 -1.03 10.55
CA VAL A 21 2.62 -0.38 9.32
C VAL A 21 1.48 -0.43 8.32
N ASP A 22 0.79 0.69 8.14
CA ASP A 22 -0.21 0.84 7.09
C ASP A 22 0.44 1.19 5.75
N GLU A 23 -0.24 0.90 4.64
CA GLU A 23 0.28 1.05 3.28
C GLU A 23 1.70 0.47 3.09
N ALA A 24 1.93 -0.72 3.66
CA ALA A 24 3.25 -1.34 3.74
C ALA A 24 3.91 -1.56 2.37
N HIS A 25 3.15 -1.55 1.27
CA HIS A 25 3.72 -1.58 -0.08
C HIS A 25 4.69 -0.42 -0.36
N CYS A 26 4.59 0.70 0.36
CA CYS A 26 5.52 1.84 0.29
C CYS A 26 6.98 1.46 0.64
N ILE A 27 7.19 0.33 1.32
CA ILE A 27 8.52 -0.17 1.69
C ILE A 27 9.31 -0.64 0.46
N SER A 28 8.62 -1.30 -0.48
CA SER A 28 9.27 -1.94 -1.63
C SER A 28 9.63 -0.90 -2.68
N GLN A 29 10.87 -0.96 -3.19
CA GLN A 29 11.32 -0.11 -4.30
C GLN A 29 10.66 -0.47 -5.63
N TRP A 30 10.07 -1.66 -5.70
CA TRP A 30 9.28 -2.13 -6.84
C TRP A 30 7.79 -1.75 -6.68
N GLY A 31 7.41 -1.19 -5.52
CA GLY A 31 6.10 -0.58 -5.30
C GLY A 31 5.97 0.75 -6.05
N TYR A 32 4.73 1.08 -6.44
CA TYR A 32 4.44 2.30 -7.21
C TYR A 32 4.57 3.60 -6.39
N ASP A 33 4.55 3.53 -5.05
CA ASP A 33 4.70 4.67 -4.13
C ASP A 33 5.83 4.43 -3.09
N PHE A 34 7.03 4.09 -3.57
CA PHE A 34 8.18 3.83 -2.69
C PHE A 34 8.54 5.05 -1.80
N ARG A 35 8.66 4.83 -0.49
CA ARG A 35 9.05 5.84 0.50
C ARG A 35 10.33 5.41 1.24
N PRO A 36 11.48 6.08 1.03
CA PRO A 36 12.74 5.71 1.66
C PRO A 36 12.71 5.62 3.19
N ASP A 37 11.86 6.42 3.86
CA ASP A 37 11.74 6.40 5.32
C ASP A 37 11.11 5.11 5.87
N TYR A 38 10.30 4.40 5.06
CA TYR A 38 9.71 3.13 5.46
C TYR A 38 10.76 2.02 5.60
N LYS A 39 11.84 2.05 4.81
CA LYS A 39 12.97 1.11 4.95
C LYS A 39 13.71 1.23 6.28
N LYS A 40 13.54 2.35 7.00
CA LYS A 40 14.19 2.59 8.30
C LYS A 40 13.33 2.11 9.48
N LEU A 41 12.14 1.56 9.22
CA LEU A 41 11.22 1.15 10.27
C LEU A 41 11.72 -0.04 11.08
N ASN A 42 12.49 -0.95 10.50
CA ASN A 42 13.15 -2.03 11.24
C ASN A 42 14.01 -1.49 12.39
N VAL A 43 14.81 -0.45 12.15
CA VAL A 43 15.65 0.19 13.17
C VAL A 43 14.79 0.78 14.28
N VAL A 44 13.63 1.35 13.95
CA VAL A 44 12.70 1.89 14.96
C VAL A 44 12.09 0.75 15.78
N ILE A 45 11.63 -0.31 15.14
CA ILE A 45 11.04 -1.51 15.77
C ILE A 45 12.04 -2.14 16.74
N GLU A 46 13.29 -2.34 16.32
CA GLU A 46 14.37 -2.84 17.17
C GLU A 46 14.63 -1.93 18.37
N ASN A 47 14.68 -0.60 18.13
CA ASN A 47 14.93 0.36 19.19
C ASN A 47 13.82 0.38 20.25
N ILE A 48 12.57 0.16 19.88
CA ILE A 48 11.44 0.18 20.84
C ILE A 48 11.16 -1.19 21.47
N GLY A 49 12.10 -2.15 21.34
CA GLY A 49 12.02 -3.45 22.01
C GLY A 49 11.35 -4.56 21.21
N SER A 50 11.27 -4.42 19.88
CA SER A 50 10.73 -5.42 18.95
C SER A 50 9.32 -5.90 19.32
N PRO A 51 8.32 -4.98 19.39
CA PRO A 51 6.93 -5.36 19.64
C PRO A 51 6.38 -6.24 18.51
N THR A 52 5.19 -6.81 18.72
CA THR A 52 4.47 -7.51 17.63
C THR A 52 4.23 -6.53 16.48
N VAL A 53 4.51 -6.95 15.24
CA VAL A 53 4.36 -6.10 14.05
C VAL A 53 3.20 -6.60 13.18
N LEU A 54 2.37 -5.67 12.73
CA LEU A 54 1.32 -5.91 11.74
C LEU A 54 1.56 -5.00 10.53
N ALA A 55 1.76 -5.58 9.36
CA ALA A 55 1.88 -4.84 8.10
C ALA A 55 0.59 -5.01 7.27
N LEU A 56 0.02 -3.90 6.81
CA LEU A 56 -1.26 -3.85 6.08
C LEU A 56 -1.05 -3.19 4.72
N THR A 57 -1.65 -3.75 3.68
CA THR A 57 -1.70 -3.14 2.35
C THR A 57 -2.86 -3.76 1.55
N ALA A 58 -3.49 -2.96 0.69
CA ALA A 58 -4.51 -3.45 -0.23
C ALA A 58 -3.90 -4.04 -1.51
N THR A 59 -2.74 -3.52 -1.95
CA THR A 59 -2.10 -3.84 -3.22
C THR A 59 -0.66 -4.29 -2.97
N ALA A 60 -0.39 -5.58 -3.15
CA ALA A 60 0.97 -6.12 -3.11
C ALA A 60 1.10 -7.38 -3.95
N THR A 61 2.11 -7.41 -4.81
CA THR A 61 2.53 -8.64 -5.49
C THR A 61 3.31 -9.54 -4.51
N LYS A 62 3.55 -10.79 -4.90
CA LYS A 62 4.36 -11.72 -4.09
C LYS A 62 5.76 -11.18 -3.78
N ASP A 63 6.37 -10.46 -4.72
CA ASP A 63 7.69 -9.86 -4.51
C ASP A 63 7.62 -8.66 -3.56
N VAL A 64 6.58 -7.81 -3.68
CA VAL A 64 6.34 -6.73 -2.70
C VAL A 64 6.14 -7.28 -1.29
N LEU A 65 5.39 -8.38 -1.13
CA LEU A 65 5.21 -9.03 0.19
C LEU A 65 6.53 -9.54 0.77
N ARG A 66 7.42 -10.09 -0.07
CA ARG A 66 8.77 -10.51 0.34
C ARG A 66 9.60 -9.31 0.77
N ASP A 67 9.64 -8.25 -0.03
CA ASP A 67 10.37 -7.02 0.29
C ASP A 67 9.93 -6.39 1.61
N ILE A 68 8.62 -6.40 1.90
CA ILE A 68 8.05 -5.92 3.17
C ILE A 68 8.61 -6.74 4.33
N ALA A 69 8.53 -8.07 4.24
CA ALA A 69 8.98 -8.96 5.29
C ALA A 69 10.50 -8.80 5.55
N GLU A 70 11.30 -8.75 4.48
CA GLU A 70 12.75 -8.56 4.58
C GLU A 70 13.11 -7.19 5.16
N SER A 71 12.49 -6.11 4.66
CA SER A 71 12.81 -4.75 5.09
C SER A 71 12.38 -4.45 6.53
N LEU A 72 11.32 -5.09 7.02
CA LEU A 72 10.88 -4.98 8.42
C LEU A 72 11.53 -6.03 9.33
N ASN A 73 12.41 -6.88 8.79
CA ASN A 73 13.06 -7.99 9.49
C ASN A 73 12.05 -8.92 10.21
N LEU A 74 10.97 -9.28 9.49
CA LEU A 74 9.91 -10.13 10.02
C LEU A 74 10.18 -11.60 9.71
N GLU A 75 10.54 -12.36 10.73
CA GLU A 75 10.73 -13.81 10.62
C GLU A 75 9.41 -14.56 10.87
N ASN A 76 9.18 -15.67 10.16
CA ASN A 76 8.04 -16.57 10.36
C ASN A 76 6.65 -15.88 10.35
N VAL A 77 6.47 -14.89 9.46
CA VAL A 77 5.23 -14.11 9.36
C VAL A 77 4.05 -14.98 8.95
N THR A 78 2.94 -14.86 9.68
CA THR A 78 1.65 -15.35 9.22
C THR A 78 1.09 -14.39 8.18
N GLN A 79 0.88 -14.86 6.95
CA GLN A 79 0.36 -14.06 5.85
C GLN A 79 -1.13 -14.35 5.61
N HIS A 80 -1.94 -13.30 5.58
CA HIS A 80 -3.35 -13.36 5.20
C HIS A 80 -3.54 -12.62 3.88
N VAL A 81 -3.55 -13.36 2.77
CA VAL A 81 -3.69 -12.79 1.42
C VAL A 81 -5.05 -13.17 0.87
N TYR A 82 -5.86 -12.15 0.55
CA TYR A 82 -7.20 -12.32 -0.02
C TYR A 82 -7.18 -12.06 -1.53
N SER A 83 -8.22 -12.55 -2.21
CA SER A 83 -8.41 -12.26 -3.63
C SER A 83 -8.59 -10.76 -3.85
N ILE A 84 -7.94 -10.23 -4.88
CA ILE A 84 -8.16 -8.87 -5.37
C ILE A 84 -9.38 -8.79 -6.30
N ASP A 85 -9.96 -9.94 -6.68
CA ASP A 85 -11.08 -9.99 -7.60
C ASP A 85 -12.30 -9.26 -7.03
N ARG A 86 -12.94 -8.48 -7.90
CA ARG A 86 -14.12 -7.69 -7.60
C ARG A 86 -15.18 -8.07 -8.62
N PRO A 87 -16.00 -9.10 -8.36
CA PRO A 87 -16.96 -9.62 -9.34
C PRO A 87 -18.04 -8.59 -9.73
N ASN A 88 -18.14 -7.49 -8.96
CA ASN A 88 -19.03 -6.37 -9.20
C ASN A 88 -18.38 -5.24 -10.04
N ILE A 89 -17.15 -5.41 -10.54
CA ILE A 89 -16.45 -4.44 -11.39
C ILE A 89 -16.25 -5.08 -12.77
N ALA A 90 -16.85 -4.50 -13.79
CA ALA A 90 -16.61 -4.86 -15.18
C ALA A 90 -15.47 -4.00 -15.76
N MET A 91 -14.63 -4.60 -16.61
CA MET A 91 -13.55 -3.91 -17.31
C MET A 91 -13.80 -4.00 -18.82
N GLU A 92 -13.91 -2.84 -19.46
CA GLU A 92 -14.12 -2.71 -20.91
C GLU A 92 -12.99 -1.86 -21.50
N VAL A 93 -12.58 -2.20 -22.73
CA VAL A 93 -11.56 -1.46 -23.48
C VAL A 93 -12.13 -1.08 -24.83
N GLN A 94 -12.23 0.23 -25.09
CA GLN A 94 -12.64 0.78 -26.37
C GLN A 94 -11.43 1.43 -27.05
N PHE A 95 -11.12 0.98 -28.26
CA PHE A 95 -10.07 1.56 -29.09
C PHE A 95 -10.63 2.71 -29.92
N VAL A 96 -9.87 3.80 -30.01
CA VAL A 96 -10.18 5.01 -30.78
C VAL A 96 -8.91 5.48 -31.46
N GLU A 97 -9.03 6.07 -32.65
CA GLU A 97 -7.88 6.50 -33.47
C GLU A 97 -7.54 7.98 -33.23
N THR A 98 -8.53 8.78 -32.85
CA THR A 98 -8.37 10.23 -32.66
C THR A 98 -8.80 10.71 -31.27
N ILE A 99 -8.32 11.90 -30.88
CA ILE A 99 -8.72 12.55 -29.63
C ILE A 99 -10.20 12.93 -29.67
N GLU A 100 -10.71 13.35 -30.81
CA GLU A 100 -12.12 13.69 -31.01
C GLU A 100 -13.01 12.47 -30.82
N GLU A 101 -12.67 11.31 -31.42
CA GLU A 101 -13.37 10.05 -31.15
C GLU A 101 -13.32 9.65 -29.67
N LYS A 102 -12.17 9.84 -28.99
CA LYS A 102 -12.05 9.58 -27.55
C LYS A 102 -13.03 10.44 -26.73
N LYS A 103 -13.19 11.71 -27.09
CA LYS A 103 -14.11 12.63 -26.41
C LYS A 103 -15.56 12.24 -26.65
N GLU A 104 -15.92 11.89 -27.88
CA GLU A 104 -17.27 11.42 -28.22
C GLU A 104 -17.62 10.15 -27.44
N ALA A 105 -16.74 9.14 -27.46
CA ALA A 105 -16.92 7.91 -26.69
C ALA A 105 -17.05 8.18 -25.18
N LEU A 106 -16.24 9.08 -24.61
CA LEU A 106 -16.37 9.46 -23.20
C LEU A 106 -17.73 10.10 -22.89
N LEU A 107 -18.20 11.01 -23.74
CA LEU A 107 -19.51 11.65 -23.55
C LEU A 107 -20.65 10.65 -23.63
N GLU A 108 -20.60 9.69 -24.56
CA GLU A 108 -21.56 8.59 -24.64
C GLU A 108 -21.62 7.79 -23.34
N GLN A 109 -20.46 7.42 -22.79
CA GLN A 109 -20.37 6.68 -21.53
C GLN A 109 -20.91 7.47 -20.33
N VAL A 110 -20.59 8.76 -20.23
CA VAL A 110 -21.09 9.63 -19.16
C VAL A 110 -22.62 9.77 -19.23
N MET A 111 -23.19 9.89 -20.43
CA MET A 111 -24.65 9.94 -20.61
C MET A 111 -25.34 8.62 -20.31
N TYR A 112 -24.70 7.49 -20.64
CA TYR A 112 -25.25 6.15 -20.43
C TYR A 112 -25.23 5.71 -18.97
N LEU A 113 -24.10 5.91 -18.26
CA LEU A 113 -23.89 5.33 -16.93
C LEU A 113 -24.66 6.03 -15.79
N GLN A 114 -25.13 7.27 -16.00
CA GLN A 114 -26.04 8.07 -15.14
C GLN A 114 -25.78 8.11 -13.61
N GLY A 115 -24.67 7.55 -13.13
CA GLY A 115 -24.25 7.52 -11.72
C GLY A 115 -22.94 8.26 -11.47
N PRO A 116 -22.53 8.39 -10.20
CA PRO A 116 -21.23 8.96 -9.86
C PRO A 116 -20.10 8.17 -10.52
N GLY A 117 -19.14 8.88 -11.11
CA GLY A 117 -17.98 8.30 -11.78
C GLY A 117 -16.73 9.14 -11.61
N ILE A 118 -15.59 8.57 -11.96
CA ILE A 118 -14.28 9.22 -11.93
C ILE A 118 -13.72 9.13 -13.35
N VAL A 119 -13.26 10.26 -13.89
CA VAL A 119 -12.46 10.31 -15.12
C VAL A 119 -11.04 10.65 -14.70
N TYR A 120 -10.11 9.72 -14.93
CA TYR A 120 -8.68 9.91 -14.68
C TYR A 120 -8.00 10.61 -15.86
#